data_AF-A0A966SSC6-F1
#
_entry.id   AF-A0A966SSC6-F1
#
_cell.length_a   1.000
_cell.length_b   1.000
_cell.length_c   1.000
_cell.angle_alpha   90.00
_cell.angle_beta   90.00
_cell.angle_gamma   90.00
#
_symmetry.space_group_name_H-M   'P 1'
#
loop_
_entity.id
_entity.type
_entity.pdbx_description
1 polymer ?
#
loop_
_entity_poly.entity_id
_entity_poly.type
_entity_poly.pdbx_seq_one_letter_code
_entity_poly.pdbx_strand_id
1 'polypeptide(L)' 'ADRIIALRDDKGLTFKEISLKLSAKGKRGARGTPMDAKGVFSIYKKRKAYLAMRNAPLRYRIDDVVVYPLDPKR' A
#
# COMPACT_ATOMS: atom_id res chain seq x y z
N ALA A 1 8.62 6.23 0.97
CA ALA A 1 7.45 5.83 0.16
C ALA A 1 6.20 6.64 0.52
N ASP A 2 5.89 6.81 1.81
CA ASP A 2 4.66 7.50 2.26
C ASP A 2 4.54 8.95 1.77
N ARG A 3 5.67 9.65 1.64
CA ARG A 3 5.69 11.01 1.08
C ARG A 3 5.20 11.07 -0.37
N ILE A 4 5.43 10.04 -1.19
CA ILE A 4 4.94 9.99 -2.58
C ILE A 4 3.41 9.82 -2.59
N ILE A 5 2.86 9.02 -1.67
CA ILE A 5 1.41 8.85 -1.50
C ILE A 5 0.78 10.19 -1.10
N ALA A 6 1.29 10.85 -0.05
CA ALA A 6 0.75 12.13 0.39
C ALA A 6 0.82 13.20 -0.71
N LEU A 7 1.91 13.26 -1.48
CA LEU A 7 2.02 14.20 -2.60
C LEU A 7 1.04 13.89 -3.74
N ARG A 8 0.71 12.62 -3.96
CA ARG A 8 -0.20 12.21 -5.03
C ARG A 8 -1.66 12.33 -4.62
N ASP A 9 -2.01 11.74 -3.48
CA ASP A 9 -3.39 11.59 -3.01
C ASP A 9 -3.88 12.87 -2.31
N ASP A 10 -3.05 13.53 -1.49
CA ASP A 10 -3.49 14.74 -0.75
C ASP A 10 -3.31 16.02 -1.57
N LYS A 11 -2.25 16.10 -2.38
CA LYS A 11 -1.91 17.31 -3.15
C LYS A 11 -2.22 17.23 -4.65
N GLY A 12 -2.70 16.09 -5.13
CA GLY A 12 -3.07 15.91 -6.55
C GLY A 12 -1.92 15.97 -7.55
N LEU A 13 -0.65 16.02 -7.09
CA LEU A 13 0.50 16.24 -7.98
C LEU A 13 0.70 15.07 -8.95
N THR A 14 1.12 15.38 -10.18
CA THR A 14 1.49 14.36 -11.17
C THR A 14 2.81 13.67 -10.77
N PHE A 15 3.04 12.45 -11.27
CA PHE A 15 4.28 11.73 -10.97
C PHE A 15 5.53 12.48 -11.45
N LYS A 16 5.41 13.28 -12.52
CA LYS A 16 6.49 14.14 -13.05
C LYS A 16 6.81 15.29 -12.08
N GLU A 17 5.81 15.97 -11.55
CA GLU A 17 6.00 17.03 -10.56
C GLU A 17 6.56 16.47 -9.25
N ILE A 18 6.09 15.29 -8.85
CA ILE A 18 6.63 14.59 -7.67
C ILE A 18 8.10 14.23 -7.88
N SER A 19 8.48 13.69 -9.05
CA SER A 19 9.89 13.43 -9.36
C SER A 19 10.73 14.71 -9.31
N LEU A 20 10.26 15.80 -9.91
CA LEU A 20 10.96 17.08 -9.89
C LEU A 20 11.18 17.59 -8.47
N LYS A 21 10.13 17.55 -7.65
CA LYS A 21 10.14 18.00 -6.25
C LYS A 21 11.02 17.14 -5.35
N LEU A 22 11.10 15.83 -5.62
CA LEU A 22 11.98 14.92 -4.89
C LEU A 22 13.43 15.08 -5.30
N SER A 23 13.70 15.22 -6.60
CA SER A 23 15.03 15.46 -7.14
C SER A 23 15.61 16.81 -6.69
N ALA A 24 14.80 17.87 -6.66
CA ALA A 24 15.19 19.17 -6.11
C ALA A 24 15.57 19.12 -4.62
N LYS A 25 15.06 18.13 -3.87
CA LYS A 25 15.40 17.87 -2.47
C LYS A 25 16.56 16.88 -2.30
N GLY A 26 17.27 16.54 -3.38
CA GLY A 26 18.37 15.59 -3.38
C GLY A 26 17.95 14.14 -3.10
N LYS A 27 16.64 13.80 -3.18
CA LYS A 27 16.18 12.43 -2.94
C LYS A 27 16.42 11.58 -4.18
N ARG A 28 17.19 10.51 -4.01
CA ARG A 28 17.45 9.50 -5.04
C ARG A 28 16.68 8.20 -4.76
N GLY A 29 16.51 7.40 -5.80
CA GLY A 29 15.95 6.06 -5.71
C GLY A 29 16.90 5.06 -5.02
N ALA A 30 16.50 3.80 -5.01
CA ALA A 30 17.35 2.73 -4.49
C ALA A 30 18.70 2.72 -5.22
N ARG A 31 19.80 2.47 -4.48
CA ARG A 31 21.17 2.44 -5.02
C ARG A 31 21.61 3.72 -5.76
N GLY A 32 21.00 4.86 -5.43
CA GLY A 32 21.36 6.15 -6.03
C GLY A 32 20.81 6.40 -7.43
N THR A 33 19.90 5.55 -7.94
CA THR A 33 19.25 5.76 -9.24
C THR A 33 18.50 7.11 -9.28
N PRO A 34 18.52 7.83 -10.41
CA PRO A 34 17.69 9.02 -10.60
C PRO A 34 16.22 8.75 -10.25
N MET A 35 15.62 9.66 -9.50
CA MET A 35 14.22 9.53 -9.09
C MET A 35 13.29 10.04 -10.20
N ASP A 36 13.19 9.27 -11.28
CA ASP A 36 12.33 9.63 -12.42
C ASP A 36 10.85 9.36 -12.14
N ALA A 37 9.96 9.93 -12.96
CA ALA A 37 8.52 9.73 -12.86
C ALA A 37 8.12 8.24 -12.84
N LYS A 38 8.81 7.38 -13.63
CA LYS A 38 8.61 5.92 -13.61
C LYS A 38 8.98 5.30 -12.27
N GLY A 39 10.08 5.74 -11.66
CA GLY A 39 10.51 5.30 -10.33
C GLY A 39 9.51 5.70 -9.25
N VAL A 40 9.03 6.95 -9.30
CA VAL A 40 7.99 7.47 -8.41
C VAL A 40 6.70 6.64 -8.54
N PHE A 41 6.25 6.37 -9.77
CA PHE A 41 5.08 5.55 -10.03
C PHE A 41 5.24 4.12 -9.47
N SER A 42 6.39 3.48 -9.69
CA SER A 42 6.67 2.14 -9.17
C SER A 42 6.59 2.09 -7.64
N ILE A 43 7.17 3.09 -6.96
CA ILE A 43 7.11 3.21 -5.50
C ILE A 43 5.66 3.43 -5.02
N TYR A 44 4.92 4.33 -5.70
CA TYR A 44 3.52 4.59 -5.41
C TYR A 44 2.68 3.31 -5.51
N LYS A 45 2.77 2.60 -6.64
CA LYS A 45 2.05 1.36 -6.90
C LYS A 45 2.33 0.30 -5.83
N LYS A 46 3.63 0.04 -5.54
CA LYS A 46 4.03 -0.93 -4.52
C LYS A 46 3.49 -0.59 -3.15
N ARG A 47 3.51 0.69 -2.78
CA ARG A 47 3.02 1.13 -1.47
C ARG A 47 1.50 1.06 -1.36
N LYS A 48 0.76 1.42 -2.42
CA LYS A 48 -0.71 1.24 -2.47
C LYS A 48 -1.10 -0.23 -2.34
N ALA A 49 -0.42 -1.14 -3.05
CA ALA A 49 -0.66 -2.58 -2.93
C ALA A 49 -0.39 -3.08 -1.49
N TYR A 50 0.72 -2.66 -0.89
CA TYR A 50 1.03 -3.00 0.50
C TYR A 50 -0.05 -2.52 1.47
N LEU A 51 -0.54 -1.28 1.33
CA LEU A 51 -1.62 -0.74 2.17
C LEU A 51 -2.94 -1.49 1.96
N ALA A 52 -3.28 -1.82 0.71
CA ALA A 52 -4.48 -2.59 0.40
C ALA A 52 -4.42 -3.99 1.02
N MET A 53 -3.27 -4.68 0.97
CA MET A 53 -3.08 -5.98 1.61
C MET A 53 -3.18 -5.89 3.12
N ARG A 54 -2.54 -4.86 3.73
CA ARG A 54 -2.51 -4.70 5.19
C ARG A 54 -3.88 -4.32 5.78
N ASN A 55 -4.69 -3.60 5.00
CA ASN A 55 -6.04 -3.20 5.39
C ASN A 55 -7.12 -4.17 4.89
N ALA A 56 -6.74 -5.26 4.23
CA ALA A 56 -7.71 -6.23 3.75
C ALA A 56 -8.38 -6.92 4.95
N PRO A 57 -9.72 -7.07 4.94
CA PRO A 57 -10.40 -7.81 5.99
C PRO A 57 -9.94 -9.27 5.97
N LEU A 58 -9.77 -9.84 7.16
CA LEU A 58 -9.50 -11.26 7.31
C LEU A 58 -10.68 -12.04 6.72
N ARG A 59 -10.40 -12.86 5.72
CA ARG A 59 -11.36 -13.77 5.11
C ARG A 59 -11.09 -15.16 5.66
N TYR A 60 -12.04 -15.68 6.42
CA TYR A 60 -12.02 -17.06 6.88
C TYR A 60 -13.02 -17.86 6.07
N ARG A 61 -12.64 -19.10 5.76
CA ARG A 61 -13.56 -20.13 5.30
C ARG A 61 -13.61 -21.18 6.39
N ILE A 62 -14.81 -21.55 6.82
CA ILE A 62 -15.02 -22.66 7.73
C ILE A 62 -15.46 -23.82 6.86
N ASP A 63 -14.62 -24.83 6.75
CA ASP A 63 -14.86 -25.97 5.86
C ASP A 63 -15.59 -27.12 6.56
N ASP A 64 -15.49 -27.22 7.89
CA ASP A 64 -16.14 -28.29 8.67
C ASP A 64 -16.71 -27.74 9.99
N VAL A 65 -18.00 -28.00 10.22
CA VAL A 65 -18.73 -27.61 11.44
C VAL A 65 -19.53 -28.81 11.91
N VAL A 66 -19.17 -29.35 13.07
CA VAL A 66 -19.95 -30.41 13.74
C VAL A 66 -20.72 -29.77 14.89
N VAL A 67 -22.05 -29.82 14.81
CA VAL A 67 -22.95 -29.31 15.84
C VAL A 67 -23.51 -30.47 16.65
N TYR A 68 -23.34 -30.40 17.97
CA TYR A 68 -23.96 -31.35 18.90
C TYR A 68 -25.17 -30.70 19.58
N PRO A 69 -26.22 -31.48 19.88
CA PRO A 69 -27.35 -30.97 20.64
C PRO A 69 -26.91 -30.59 22.06
N LEU A 70 -27.47 -29.48 22.57
CA LEU A 70 -27.30 -29.12 23.98
C LEU A 70 -28.02 -30.17 24.81
N ASP A 71 -27.30 -30.90 25.64
CA ASP A 71 -27.87 -31.96 26.47
C ASP A 71 -28.89 -31.34 27.44
N PRO A 72 -30.20 -31.65 27.34
CA PRO A 72 -31.24 -30.96 28.10
C PRO A 72 -31.32 -31.42 29.57
N LYS A 73 -30.38 -32.24 30.05
CA LYS A 73 -30.36 -32.78 31.42
C LYS A 73 -29.25 -32.16 32.27
N ARG A 74 -29.49 -30.93 32.73
CA ARG A 74 -28.93 -30.39 33.98
C ARG A 74 -29.98 -29.54 34.68
#